data_AF-A0A940UXN5-F1
#
_entry.id   AF-A0A940UXN5-F1
#
_cell.length_a   1.000
_cell.length_b   1.000
_cell.length_c   1.000
_cell.angle_alpha   90.00
_cell.angle_beta   90.00
_cell.angle_gamma   90.00
#
_symmetry.space_group_name_H-M   'P 1'
#
loop_
_entity.id
_entity.type
_entity.pdbx_description
1 polymer ?
#
loop_
_entity_poly.entity_id
_entity_poly.type
_entity_poly.pdbx_seq_one_letter_code
_entity_poly.pdbx_strand_id
1 'polypeptide(L)'
;MENTMERTTFTGTIKAWVQLSRPPFHTVGVFPFFLGTILAWRYDNVFNLPLFLLGTLAVVFIMLSTYYGGEYSDIMEDKLSASMDRNAFSGGTQVIIKNLLPPHHSKIGSFIALGLTVITGLIIQFGYNTGGLTIPLGI
;
A
#
# COMPACT_ATOMS: atom_id res chain seq x y z
N MET A 1 19.47 -24.81 -13.80
CA MET A 1 20.32 -23.70 -13.32
C MET A 1 19.79 -23.30 -11.97
N GLU A 2 20.48 -23.75 -10.93
CA GLU A 2 20.15 -23.50 -9.53
C GLU A 2 20.39 -22.00 -9.27
N ASN A 3 19.31 -21.24 -9.10
CA ASN A 3 19.36 -19.80 -8.90
C ASN A 3 19.70 -19.54 -7.44
N THR A 4 20.99 -19.59 -7.12
CA THR A 4 21.52 -19.15 -5.83
C THR A 4 21.26 -17.65 -5.70
N MET A 5 20.15 -17.29 -5.05
CA MET A 5 19.94 -15.92 -4.58
C MET A 5 21.15 -15.53 -3.73
N GLU A 6 21.95 -14.60 -4.21
CA GLU A 6 22.96 -13.94 -3.41
C GLU A 6 22.22 -13.40 -2.17
N ARG A 7 22.59 -13.86 -0.96
CA ARG A 7 21.85 -13.51 0.26
C ARG A 7 21.90 -11.99 0.41
N THR A 8 20.81 -11.30 0.13
CA THR A 8 20.67 -9.89 0.43
C THR A 8 20.90 -9.69 1.92
N THR A 9 21.72 -8.71 2.27
CA THR A 9 21.93 -8.33 3.66
C THR A 9 20.60 -7.86 4.26
N PHE A 10 20.44 -7.96 5.58
CA PHE A 10 19.22 -7.52 6.27
C PHE A 10 18.81 -6.08 5.89
N THR A 11 19.79 -5.18 5.81
CA THR A 11 19.61 -3.80 5.34
C THR A 11 19.18 -3.72 3.88
N GLY A 12 19.71 -4.58 3.01
CA GLY A 12 19.28 -4.68 1.61
C GLY A 12 17.80 -5.10 1.49
N THR A 13 17.38 -6.08 2.28
CA THR A 13 15.99 -6.54 2.34
C THR A 13 15.05 -5.45 2.83
N ILE A 14 15.41 -4.71 3.88
CA ILE A 14 14.61 -3.57 4.35
C ILE A 14 14.47 -2.51 3.25
N LYS A 15 15.58 -2.15 2.60
CA LYS A 15 15.55 -1.16 1.52
C LYS A 15 14.66 -1.61 0.36
N ALA A 16 14.70 -2.89 0.01
CA ALA A 16 13.85 -3.46 -1.02
C ALA A 16 12.36 -3.35 -0.66
N TRP A 17 11.98 -3.64 0.59
CA TRP A 17 10.61 -3.45 1.07
C TRP A 17 10.19 -1.99 1.06
N VAL A 18 11.03 -1.07 1.54
CA VAL A 18 10.73 0.38 1.51
C VAL A 18 10.53 0.86 0.08
N GLN A 19 11.37 0.43 -0.85
CA GLN A 19 11.22 0.77 -2.26
C GLN A 19 9.93 0.20 -2.84
N LEU A 20 9.62 -1.06 -2.54
CA LEU A 20 8.39 -1.76 -2.97
C LEU A 20 7.14 -1.04 -2.45
N SER A 21 7.19 -0.45 -1.25
CA SER A 21 6.09 0.34 -0.68
C SER A 21 5.84 1.67 -1.41
N ARG A 22 6.75 2.18 -2.25
CA ARG A 22 6.55 3.47 -2.95
C ARG A 22 6.10 4.64 -2.02
N PRO A 23 6.88 5.02 -0.98
CA PRO A 23 6.44 6.00 0.02
C PRO A 23 5.94 7.34 -0.55
N PRO A 24 6.57 7.95 -1.58
CA PRO A 24 6.08 9.21 -2.15
C PRO A 24 4.64 9.12 -2.69
N PHE A 25 4.25 7.96 -3.21
CA PHE A 25 2.93 7.74 -3.79
C PHE A 25 1.84 7.52 -2.74
N HIS A 26 2.18 7.39 -1.46
CA HIS A 26 1.17 7.33 -0.40
C HIS A 26 0.39 8.64 -0.25
N THR A 27 1.01 9.76 -0.65
CA THR A 27 0.38 11.09 -0.64
C THR A 27 -0.92 11.12 -1.44
N VAL A 28 -1.04 10.34 -2.53
CA VAL A 28 -2.23 10.33 -3.39
C VAL A 28 -3.46 9.72 -2.72
N GLY A 29 -3.30 8.92 -1.67
CA GLY A 29 -4.41 8.40 -0.86
C GLY A 29 -4.57 9.14 0.47
N VAL A 30 -3.45 9.42 1.15
CA VAL A 30 -3.45 10.05 2.47
C VAL A 30 -3.96 11.50 2.42
N PHE A 31 -3.56 12.29 1.43
CA PHE A 31 -3.97 13.71 1.37
C PHE A 31 -5.47 13.90 1.07
N PRO A 32 -6.09 13.16 0.13
CA PRO A 32 -7.55 13.19 -0.01
C PRO A 32 -8.30 12.79 1.26
N PHE A 33 -7.81 11.78 1.99
CA PHE A 33 -8.39 11.38 3.27
C PHE A 33 -8.27 12.49 4.34
N PHE A 34 -7.12 13.16 4.42
CA PHE A 34 -6.92 14.29 5.32
C PHE A 34 -7.85 15.44 4.96
N LEU A 35 -7.99 15.76 3.68
CA LEU A 35 -8.92 16.78 3.21
C LEU A 35 -10.36 16.43 3.61
N GLY A 36 -10.81 15.20 3.39
CA GLY A 36 -12.13 14.73 3.82
C GLY A 36 -12.35 14.87 5.33
N THR A 37 -11.33 14.53 6.13
CA THR A 37 -11.38 14.68 7.59
C THR A 37 -11.47 16.15 8.00
N ILE A 38 -10.69 17.05 7.37
CA ILE A 38 -10.73 18.49 7.66
C ILE A 38 -12.09 19.08 7.28
N LEU A 39 -12.68 18.63 6.16
CA LEU A 39 -14.02 19.07 5.76
C LEU A 39 -15.07 18.61 6.76
N ALA A 40 -15.08 17.33 7.15
CA ALA A 40 -15.99 16.82 8.17
C ALA A 40 -15.85 17.58 9.50
N TRP A 41 -14.61 17.83 9.93
CA TRP A 41 -14.36 18.64 11.11
C TRP A 41 -14.89 20.07 10.94
N ARG A 42 -14.75 20.68 9.76
CA ARG A 42 -15.22 22.04 9.53
C ARG A 42 -16.75 22.16 9.49
N TYR A 43 -17.44 21.18 8.92
CA TYR A 43 -18.91 21.19 8.79
C TYR A 43 -19.62 20.78 10.08
N ASP A 44 -19.14 19.71 10.73
CA ASP A 44 -19.85 19.11 11.87
C ASP A 44 -19.20 19.42 13.22
N ASN A 45 -18.01 20.05 13.22
CA ASN A 45 -17.21 20.34 14.40
C ASN A 45 -16.86 19.08 15.22
N VAL A 46 -16.81 17.92 14.55
CA VAL A 46 -16.44 16.63 15.13
C VAL A 46 -15.06 16.24 14.63
N PHE A 47 -14.13 15.99 15.55
CA PHE A 47 -12.83 15.39 15.24
C PHE A 47 -12.49 14.32 16.27
N ASN A 48 -12.16 13.12 15.78
CA ASN A 48 -11.75 12.00 16.61
C ASN A 48 -10.35 11.55 16.17
N LEU A 49 -9.34 11.91 16.96
CA LEU A 49 -7.93 11.62 16.64
C LEU A 49 -7.65 10.10 16.49
N PRO A 50 -8.10 9.22 17.41
CA PRO A 50 -7.98 7.78 17.23
C PRO A 50 -8.57 7.26 15.91
N LEU A 51 -9.77 7.71 15.54
CA LEU A 51 -10.44 7.32 14.30
C LEU A 51 -9.68 7.84 13.07
N PHE A 52 -9.18 9.07 13.13
CA PHE A 52 -8.35 9.65 12.08
C PHE A 52 -7.06 8.86 11.85
N LEU A 53 -6.36 8.47 12.92
CA LEU A 53 -5.15 7.65 12.82
C LEU A 53 -5.46 6.26 12.25
N LEU A 54 -6.56 5.64 12.71
CA LEU A 54 -6.99 4.33 12.23
C LEU A 54 -7.42 4.37 10.75
N GLY A 55 -8.14 5.42 10.34
CA GLY A 55 -8.52 5.64 8.94
C GLY A 55 -7.30 5.90 8.04
N THR A 56 -6.33 6.69 8.51
CA THR A 56 -5.05 6.89 7.80
C THR A 56 -4.33 5.55 7.61
N LEU A 57 -4.29 4.72 8.65
CA LEU A 57 -3.69 3.40 8.59
C LEU A 57 -4.41 2.47 7.61
N ALA A 58 -5.76 2.50 7.59
CA ALA A 58 -6.56 1.74 6.64
C ALA A 58 -6.24 2.16 5.19
N VAL A 59 -6.14 3.46 4.91
CA VAL A 59 -5.73 4.00 3.61
C VAL A 59 -4.34 3.49 3.22
N VAL A 60 -3.36 3.56 4.13
CA VAL A 60 -2.02 3.03 3.88
C VAL A 60 -2.05 1.54 3.55
N PHE A 61 -2.81 0.73 4.30
CA PHE A 61 -2.92 -0.71 4.01
C PHE A 61 -3.59 -1.01 2.66
N ILE A 62 -4.60 -0.25 2.27
CA ILE A 62 -5.22 -0.36 0.94
C ILE A 62 -4.17 -0.10 -0.13
N MET A 63 -3.39 0.97 0.02
CA MET A 63 -2.34 1.34 -0.95
C MET A 63 -1.21 0.32 -0.99
N LEU A 64 -0.76 -0.20 0.15
CA LEU A 64 0.23 -1.27 0.19
C LEU A 64 -0.28 -2.54 -0.50
N SER A 65 -1.56 -2.89 -0.30
CA SER A 65 -2.17 -4.03 -0.97
C SER A 65 -2.12 -3.87 -2.50
N THR A 66 -2.48 -2.70 -3.02
CA THR A 66 -2.46 -2.42 -4.46
C THR A 66 -1.05 -2.32 -5.02
N TYR A 67 -0.09 -1.71 -4.32
CA TYR A 67 1.30 -1.62 -4.79
C TYR A 67 1.98 -2.98 -4.83
N TYR A 68 1.84 -3.78 -3.77
CA TYR A 68 2.43 -5.11 -3.71
C TYR A 68 1.76 -6.09 -4.69
N GLY A 69 0.45 -5.98 -4.85
CA GLY A 69 -0.33 -6.80 -5.78
C GLY A 69 -0.02 -6.44 -7.23
N GLY A 70 0.06 -5.14 -7.52
CA GLY A 70 0.44 -4.60 -8.83
C GLY A 70 1.83 -5.04 -9.24
N GLU A 71 2.84 -4.87 -8.38
CA GLU A 71 4.21 -5.30 -8.70
C GLU A 71 4.31 -6.80 -9.01
N TYR A 72 3.52 -7.65 -8.33
CA TYR A 72 3.48 -9.07 -8.64
C TYR A 72 2.74 -9.39 -9.94
N SER A 73 1.66 -8.67 -10.23
CA SER A 73 0.82 -8.91 -11.41
C SER A 73 1.48 -8.40 -12.68
N ASP A 74 2.21 -7.29 -12.57
CA ASP A 74 2.82 -6.56 -13.69
C ASP A 74 4.24 -7.07 -14.03
N ILE A 75 4.64 -8.27 -13.55
CA ILE A 75 6.01 -8.78 -13.75
C ILE A 75 6.39 -8.87 -15.24
N MET A 76 5.44 -9.20 -16.11
CA MET A 76 5.73 -9.35 -17.55
C MET A 76 5.88 -7.98 -18.22
N GLU A 77 5.02 -7.04 -17.87
CA GLU A 77 5.02 -5.65 -18.30
C GLU A 77 6.27 -4.92 -17.82
N ASP A 78 6.66 -5.14 -16.55
CA ASP A 78 7.84 -4.56 -15.94
C ASP A 78 9.15 -5.09 -16.55
N LYS A 79 9.17 -6.35 -17.03
CA LYS A 79 10.30 -6.89 -17.81
C LYS A 79 10.42 -6.22 -19.18
N LEU A 80 9.30 -6.01 -19.85
CA LEU A 80 9.29 -5.33 -21.15
C LEU A 80 9.68 -3.85 -21.00
N SER A 81 9.15 -3.17 -19.98
CA SER A 81 9.50 -1.79 -19.68
C SER A 81 10.98 -1.65 -19.30
N ALA A 82 11.58 -2.68 -18.70
CA ALA A 82 13.01 -2.69 -18.38
C ALA A 82 13.92 -2.70 -19.62
N SER A 83 13.44 -3.14 -20.80
CA SER A 83 14.20 -3.12 -22.05
C SER A 83 13.94 -1.87 -22.91
N MET A 84 13.17 -0.90 -22.41
CA MET A 84 12.84 0.36 -23.09
C MET A 84 13.48 1.56 -22.38
N ASP A 85 13.40 2.76 -22.98
CA ASP A 85 13.78 4.01 -22.31
C ASP A 85 12.91 4.27 -21.08
N ARG A 86 13.54 4.67 -19.97
CA ARG A 86 12.87 4.75 -18.67
C ARG A 86 12.87 6.15 -18.07
N ASN A 87 11.74 6.50 -17.45
CA ASN A 87 11.66 7.61 -16.51
C ASN A 87 11.28 7.10 -15.10
N ALA A 88 11.17 8.02 -14.14
CA ALA A 88 10.85 7.73 -12.74
C ALA A 88 9.48 7.05 -12.50
N PHE A 89 8.62 6.98 -13.53
CA PHE A 89 7.29 6.40 -13.49
C PHE A 89 7.14 5.14 -14.36
N SER A 90 8.20 4.71 -15.05
CA SER A 90 8.15 3.60 -16.01
C SER A 90 8.52 2.27 -15.36
N GLY A 91 7.62 1.29 -15.45
CA GLY A 91 7.87 -0.12 -15.08
C GLY A 91 7.99 -0.35 -13.57
N GLY A 92 7.12 0.24 -12.76
CA GLY A 92 7.04 -0.03 -11.33
C GLY A 92 8.33 0.19 -10.53
N THR A 93 8.50 -0.54 -9.43
CA THR A 93 9.69 -0.37 -8.56
C THR A 93 10.89 -1.18 -9.02
N GLN A 94 10.65 -2.22 -9.83
CA GLN A 94 11.62 -3.20 -10.32
C GLN A 94 12.31 -4.00 -9.23
N VAL A 95 11.77 -3.99 -8.01
CA VAL A 95 12.35 -4.74 -6.88
C VAL A 95 12.33 -6.23 -7.20
N ILE A 96 11.27 -6.71 -7.85
CA ILE A 96 11.16 -8.10 -8.30
C ILE A 96 12.06 -8.37 -9.51
N ILE A 97 12.08 -7.49 -10.52
CA ILE A 97 12.89 -7.68 -11.74
C ILE A 97 14.39 -7.70 -11.44
N LYS A 98 14.83 -6.88 -10.47
CA LYS A 98 16.21 -6.82 -9.99
C LYS A 98 16.57 -7.95 -9.01
N ASN A 99 15.67 -8.91 -8.80
CA ASN A 99 15.84 -10.03 -7.86
C ASN A 99 16.16 -9.60 -6.42
N LEU A 100 15.72 -8.40 -5.99
CA LEU A 100 15.94 -7.90 -4.63
C LEU A 100 14.98 -8.55 -3.62
N LEU A 101 13.80 -8.94 -4.08
CA LEU A 101 12.84 -9.75 -3.33
C LEU A 101 12.23 -10.81 -4.24
N PRO A 102 11.94 -12.02 -3.71
CA PRO A 102 11.22 -13.03 -4.48
C PRO A 102 9.79 -12.56 -4.82
N PRO A 103 9.27 -12.84 -6.03
CA PRO A 103 7.94 -12.40 -6.45
C PRO A 103 6.82 -12.79 -5.46
N HIS A 104 6.89 -13.99 -4.90
CA HIS A 104 5.88 -14.49 -3.97
C HIS A 104 5.78 -13.67 -2.68
N HIS A 105 6.87 -13.01 -2.25
CA HIS A 105 6.81 -12.14 -1.07
C HIS A 105 5.92 -10.92 -1.32
N SER A 106 5.97 -10.33 -2.52
CA SER A 106 5.10 -9.22 -2.89
C SER A 106 3.63 -9.66 -2.88
N LYS A 107 3.31 -10.83 -3.47
CA LYS A 107 1.96 -11.40 -3.44
C LYS A 107 1.45 -11.62 -2.01
N ILE A 108 2.25 -12.26 -1.17
CA ILE A 108 1.88 -12.51 0.23
C ILE A 108 1.70 -11.20 0.99
N GLY A 109 2.62 -10.25 0.81
CA GLY A 109 2.53 -8.91 1.38
C GLY A 109 1.24 -8.19 0.99
N SER A 110 0.80 -8.32 -0.26
CA SER A 110 -0.46 -7.75 -0.75
C SER A 110 -1.68 -8.31 -0.01
N PHE A 111 -1.74 -9.63 0.20
CA PHE A 111 -2.83 -10.27 0.94
C PHE A 111 -2.78 -9.97 2.44
N ILE A 112 -1.59 -9.86 3.03
CA ILE A 112 -1.43 -9.43 4.43
C ILE A 112 -1.96 -8.00 4.59
N ALA A 113 -1.55 -7.08 3.70
CA ALA A 113 -2.04 -5.70 3.71
C ALA A 113 -3.56 -5.64 3.52
N LEU A 114 -4.11 -6.45 2.61
CA LEU A 114 -5.56 -6.56 2.42
C LEU A 114 -6.28 -7.05 3.69
N GLY A 115 -5.73 -8.07 4.35
CA GLY A 115 -6.26 -8.55 5.63
C GLY A 115 -6.25 -7.46 6.71
N LEU A 116 -5.18 -6.68 6.77
CA LEU A 116 -5.07 -5.53 7.69
C LEU A 116 -6.06 -4.41 7.34
N THR A 117 -6.34 -4.16 6.06
CA THR A 117 -7.42 -3.27 5.61
C THR A 117 -8.77 -3.75 6.13
N VAL A 118 -9.08 -5.04 5.99
CA VAL A 118 -10.35 -5.60 6.49
C VAL A 118 -10.44 -5.43 8.01
N ILE A 119 -9.38 -5.78 8.74
CA ILE A 119 -9.34 -5.65 10.21
C ILE A 119 -9.56 -4.19 10.62
N THR A 120 -8.85 -3.24 10.02
CA THR A 120 -9.00 -1.81 10.34
C THR A 120 -10.40 -1.30 10.01
N GLY A 121 -10.97 -1.69 8.86
CA GLY A 121 -12.35 -1.35 8.50
C GLY A 121 -13.39 -1.90 9.50
N LEU A 122 -13.23 -3.14 9.96
CA LEU A 122 -14.09 -3.75 10.98
C LEU A 122 -13.98 -3.01 12.32
N ILE A 123 -12.77 -2.62 12.74
CA ILE A 123 -12.57 -1.83 13.97
C ILE A 123 -13.23 -0.46 13.83
N ILE A 124 -13.12 0.20 12.67
CA ILE A 124 -13.78 1.48 12.42
C ILE A 124 -15.30 1.33 12.49
N GLN A 125 -15.87 0.33 11.81
CA GLN A 125 -17.32 0.14 11.75
C GLN A 125 -17.90 -0.20 13.12
N PHE A 126 -17.38 -1.24 13.76
CA PHE A 126 -17.98 -1.81 14.98
C PHE A 126 -17.42 -1.18 16.26
N GLY A 127 -16.17 -0.71 16.26
CA GLY A 127 -15.56 -0.06 17.42
C GLY A 127 -15.99 1.40 17.58
N TYR A 128 -16.25 2.11 16.48
CA TYR A 128 -16.66 3.52 16.50
C TYR A 128 -18.12 3.74 16.08
N ASN A 129 -18.87 2.68 15.75
CA ASN A 129 -20.28 2.73 15.38
C ASN A 129 -20.58 3.72 14.24
N THR A 130 -19.71 3.74 13.23
CA THR A 130 -19.74 4.68 12.09
C THR A 130 -20.86 4.40 11.09
N GLY A 131 -21.62 3.31 11.28
CA GLY A 131 -22.80 2.98 10.48
C GLY A 131 -22.53 2.00 9.33
N GLY A 132 -23.60 1.57 8.67
CA GLY A 132 -23.54 0.53 7.63
C GLY A 132 -22.86 0.95 6.33
N LEU A 133 -22.72 2.26 6.08
CA LEU A 133 -22.11 2.80 4.86
C LEU A 133 -20.58 2.94 4.95
N THR A 134 -20.02 2.76 6.14
CA THR A 134 -18.57 2.83 6.40
C THR A 134 -17.76 1.90 5.51
N ILE A 135 -18.17 0.64 5.38
CA ILE A 135 -17.45 -0.35 4.56
C ILE A 135 -17.65 -0.13 3.06
N PRO A 136 -18.89 0.00 2.54
CA PRO A 136 -19.08 0.13 1.09
C PRO A 136 -18.67 1.50 0.54
N LEU A 137 -18.80 2.58 1.31
CA LEU A 137 -18.61 3.95 0.82
C LEU A 137 -17.58 4.76 1.61
N GLY A 138 -17.16 4.32 2.80
CA GLY A 138 -16.30 5.12 3.67
C GLY A 138 -17.01 6.33 4.30
N ILE A 139 -18.33 6.27 4.44
CA ILE A 139 -19.20 7.34 4.97
C ILE A 139 -19.94 6.86 6.21
#